data_AF-A0A6B3LU38-F1
#
_entry.id   AF-A0A6B3LU38-F1
#
_cell.length_a   1.000
_cell.length_b   1.000
_cell.length_c   1.000
_cell.angle_alpha   90.00
_cell.angle_beta   90.00
_cell.angle_gamma   90.00
#
_symmetry.space_group_name_H-M   'P 1'
#
loop_
_entity.id
_entity.type
_entity.pdbx_description
1 polymer ?
#
loop_
_entity_poly.entity_id
_entity_poly.type
_entity_poly.pdbx_seq_one_letter_code
_entity_poly.pdbx_strand_id
1 'polypeptide(L)'
;MTDNLQNFSAALPDEVNFTWKSPGNGFGESSYLDLTISDGSTLDGQYDAWCIDTDRSLIGATKGKVFSSYEELPPELIGPGNIEKPENLDSVNWIINQGFVGTELPDENGDSLGTITFGDVQRAIWSIIDDVNITLGLGSFSEERAQRIAELALSEGDGFVPGFGQKLAVIITPDTTDDHVFNPDRQFIIAGVELSKLGDFVFEDSNANGIQDDGEDGIAGVTVNLLSDVDGDGEIEEGEIIHTTTTDANGEYHFTVVTGDYKVQFEQPEGFSEVSPSQQGGDPTVDSDGLISDVVHLDPGEYDPTIDAGFYNDIQPAGLGDFVFEDTNNNGIQDAGENGVAGVLVKLQNPDGSAV
;
A
#
# COMPACT_ATOMS: atom_id res chain seq x y z
N MET A 1 -2.20 -3.40 11.77
CA MET A 1 -2.85 -4.27 10.77
C MET A 1 -1.80 -5.19 10.15
N THR A 2 -2.21 -6.34 9.62
CA THR A 2 -1.32 -7.15 8.75
C THR A 2 -1.61 -6.74 7.31
N ASP A 3 -0.63 -6.14 6.64
CA ASP A 3 -0.70 -5.80 5.22
C ASP A 3 -1.04 -7.07 4.42
N ASN A 4 -2.11 -7.00 3.63
CA ASN A 4 -2.55 -8.11 2.81
C ASN A 4 -1.68 -8.19 1.55
N LEU A 5 -0.91 -9.27 1.44
CA LEU A 5 0.03 -9.53 0.35
C LEU A 5 -0.63 -9.57 -1.05
N GLN A 6 -1.94 -9.74 -1.13
CA GLN A 6 -2.70 -9.78 -2.39
C GLN A 6 -2.97 -8.41 -3.03
N ASN A 7 -2.72 -7.29 -2.34
CA ASN A 7 -3.04 -5.97 -2.89
C ASN A 7 -2.07 -5.49 -3.95
N PHE A 8 -0.84 -6.01 -3.92
CA PHE A 8 0.23 -5.51 -4.80
C PHE A 8 -0.05 -5.82 -6.27
N SER A 9 -0.74 -6.91 -6.60
CA SER A 9 -1.02 -7.24 -8.00
C SER A 9 -2.06 -6.33 -8.64
N ALA A 10 -3.06 -5.91 -7.89
CA ALA A 10 -4.17 -5.09 -8.42
C ALA A 10 -3.75 -3.66 -8.80
N ALA A 11 -2.60 -3.18 -8.31
CA ALA A 11 -2.04 -1.86 -8.66
C ALA A 11 -0.92 -1.93 -9.71
N LEU A 12 -0.52 -3.13 -10.15
CA LEU A 12 0.49 -3.32 -11.18
C LEU A 12 -0.16 -3.28 -12.57
N PRO A 13 0.50 -2.72 -13.59
CA PRO A 13 0.01 -2.76 -14.95
C PRO A 13 0.09 -4.21 -15.48
N ASP A 14 -0.90 -4.67 -16.25
CA ASP A 14 -0.90 -6.03 -16.82
C ASP A 14 0.37 -6.36 -17.63
N GLU A 15 0.93 -5.34 -18.28
CA GLU A 15 2.04 -5.47 -19.22
C GLU A 15 2.84 -4.17 -19.29
N VAL A 16 4.15 -4.30 -19.52
CA VAL A 16 5.05 -3.16 -19.70
C VAL A 16 5.94 -3.31 -20.92
N ASN A 17 6.33 -2.18 -21.52
CA ASN A 17 7.42 -2.10 -22.48
C ASN A 17 8.71 -1.69 -21.76
N PHE A 18 9.75 -2.49 -21.95
CA PHE A 18 11.01 -2.32 -21.25
C PHE A 18 12.22 -2.45 -22.16
N THR A 19 13.33 -1.89 -21.70
CA THR A 19 14.67 -2.15 -22.21
C THR A 19 15.57 -2.55 -21.04
N TRP A 20 16.70 -3.17 -21.33
CA TRP A 20 17.64 -3.58 -20.29
C TRP A 20 19.08 -3.33 -20.74
N LYS A 21 19.97 -3.13 -19.77
CA LYS A 21 21.41 -3.05 -19.98
C LYS A 21 22.12 -4.19 -19.27
N SER A 22 23.12 -4.75 -19.94
CA SER A 22 23.99 -5.77 -19.38
C SER A 22 24.72 -5.29 -18.12
N PRO A 23 25.08 -6.19 -17.19
CA PRO A 23 25.73 -5.84 -15.92
C PRO A 23 26.95 -4.91 -16.09
N GLY A 24 27.06 -3.91 -15.22
CA GLY A 24 28.27 -3.10 -15.07
C GLY A 24 28.35 -1.79 -15.86
N ASN A 25 27.24 -1.25 -16.40
CA ASN A 25 27.21 0.09 -17.01
C ASN A 25 25.88 0.88 -16.77
N GLY A 26 25.47 1.00 -15.50
CA GLY A 26 24.86 2.18 -14.86
C GLY A 26 23.33 2.35 -14.83
N PHE A 27 22.72 2.26 -13.64
CA PHE A 27 22.19 3.31 -12.71
C PHE A 27 21.95 2.61 -11.33
N GLY A 28 22.16 3.26 -10.15
CA GLY A 28 21.90 2.62 -8.84
C GLY A 28 23.00 1.72 -8.23
N GLU A 29 22.66 0.96 -7.16
CA GLU A 29 23.52 -0.07 -6.55
C GLU A 29 23.84 -1.18 -7.57
N SER A 30 24.84 -2.02 -7.28
CA SER A 30 25.24 -3.06 -8.25
C SER A 30 24.22 -4.22 -8.31
N SER A 31 23.29 -4.19 -9.26
CA SER A 31 22.38 -5.31 -9.60
C SER A 31 22.89 -6.12 -10.82
N TYR A 32 22.19 -7.20 -11.19
CA TYR A 32 22.63 -8.05 -12.31
C TYR A 32 22.33 -7.41 -13.67
N LEU A 33 21.22 -6.67 -13.79
CA LEU A 33 20.90 -5.87 -14.96
C LEU A 33 20.12 -4.61 -14.53
N ASP A 34 20.28 -3.54 -15.31
CA ASP A 34 19.46 -2.34 -15.15
C ASP A 34 18.27 -2.46 -16.10
N LEU A 35 17.05 -2.48 -15.54
CA LEU A 35 15.80 -2.46 -16.30
C LEU A 35 15.33 -1.01 -16.46
N THR A 36 14.82 -0.67 -17.64
CA THR A 36 14.17 0.62 -17.89
C THR A 36 12.81 0.37 -18.51
N ILE A 37 11.74 0.74 -17.82
CA ILE A 37 10.38 0.76 -18.33
C ILE A 37 10.10 2.21 -18.77
N SER A 38 9.55 2.40 -19.96
CA SER A 38 9.33 3.73 -20.54
C SER A 38 8.12 3.73 -21.47
N ASP A 39 6.96 3.49 -20.88
CA ASP A 39 5.68 3.37 -21.57
C ASP A 39 4.54 4.21 -20.96
N GLY A 40 4.84 5.00 -19.93
CA GLY A 40 3.85 5.81 -19.21
C GLY A 40 2.92 5.01 -18.31
N SER A 41 3.20 3.72 -18.06
CA SER A 41 2.51 2.96 -17.01
C SER A 41 2.94 3.42 -15.61
N THR A 42 2.27 2.91 -14.57
CA THR A 42 2.65 3.13 -13.17
C THR A 42 4.07 2.65 -12.84
N LEU A 43 4.63 1.74 -13.65
CA LEU A 43 6.01 1.28 -13.51
C LEU A 43 7.00 2.02 -14.43
N ASP A 44 6.67 3.18 -15.01
CA ASP A 44 7.65 3.96 -15.80
C ASP A 44 8.83 4.37 -14.90
N GLY A 45 10.05 3.94 -15.25
CA GLY A 45 11.20 4.11 -14.37
C GLY A 45 12.40 3.23 -14.67
N GLN A 46 13.40 3.32 -13.80
CA GLN A 46 14.61 2.50 -13.83
C GLN A 46 14.68 1.63 -12.56
N TYR A 47 15.00 0.35 -12.73
CA TYR A 47 14.98 -0.63 -11.65
C TYR A 47 16.24 -1.49 -11.65
N ASP A 48 16.71 -1.78 -10.44
CA ASP A 48 17.60 -2.92 -10.21
C ASP A 48 16.87 -4.21 -10.56
N ALA A 49 17.54 -5.08 -11.30
CA ALA A 49 16.91 -6.31 -11.75
C ALA A 49 17.83 -7.53 -11.78
N TRP A 50 17.18 -8.69 -11.76
CA TRP A 50 17.78 -10.01 -11.68
C TRP A 50 17.10 -10.99 -12.64
N CYS A 51 17.86 -11.99 -13.08
CA CYS A 51 17.35 -13.09 -13.88
C CYS A 51 16.75 -14.18 -12.97
N ILE A 52 15.65 -14.79 -13.39
CA ILE A 52 15.03 -15.92 -12.67
C ILE A 52 15.68 -17.27 -13.00
N ASP A 53 15.96 -17.49 -14.28
CA ASP A 53 16.32 -18.79 -14.83
C ASP A 53 17.74 -18.77 -15.42
N THR A 54 18.50 -19.86 -15.23
CA THR A 54 19.88 -20.02 -15.69
C THR A 54 20.01 -20.45 -17.15
N ASP A 55 19.01 -21.15 -17.70
CA ASP A 55 19.01 -21.75 -19.03
C ASP A 55 18.53 -20.78 -20.13
N ARG A 56 18.02 -19.60 -19.75
CA ARG A 56 17.46 -18.60 -20.65
C ARG A 56 18.41 -17.46 -20.97
N SER A 57 18.18 -16.82 -22.12
CA SER A 57 18.97 -15.68 -22.57
C SER A 57 18.17 -14.38 -22.57
N LEU A 58 18.83 -13.28 -22.19
CA LEU A 58 18.35 -11.92 -22.39
C LEU A 58 18.43 -11.56 -23.88
N ILE A 59 17.44 -11.97 -24.70
CA ILE A 59 17.42 -11.68 -26.15
C ILE A 59 16.06 -11.10 -26.56
N GLY A 60 16.08 -9.91 -27.16
CA GLY A 60 15.02 -9.41 -28.04
C GLY A 60 13.66 -9.09 -27.42
N ALA A 61 13.51 -9.24 -26.10
CA ALA A 61 12.31 -8.85 -25.38
C ALA A 61 12.31 -7.35 -25.11
N THR A 62 11.23 -6.68 -25.49
CA THR A 62 10.98 -5.26 -25.17
C THR A 62 9.59 -5.03 -24.57
N LYS A 63 8.88 -6.11 -24.24
CA LYS A 63 7.51 -6.13 -23.75
C LYS A 63 7.30 -7.38 -22.92
N GLY A 64 6.53 -7.31 -21.83
CA GLY A 64 6.26 -8.47 -21.00
C GLY A 64 5.16 -8.26 -19.98
N LYS A 65 4.47 -9.35 -19.64
CA LYS A 65 3.46 -9.36 -18.59
C LYS A 65 4.11 -9.19 -17.23
N VAL A 66 3.41 -8.50 -16.35
CA VAL A 66 3.87 -8.18 -15.00
C VAL A 66 3.12 -9.03 -13.99
N PHE A 67 3.86 -9.51 -12.99
CA PHE A 67 3.30 -10.23 -11.87
C PHE A 67 3.95 -9.79 -10.56
N SER A 68 3.17 -9.78 -9.49
CA SER A 68 3.69 -9.68 -8.12
C SER A 68 4.31 -11.01 -7.69
N SER A 69 5.38 -10.95 -6.92
CA SER A 69 5.93 -12.15 -6.24
C SER A 69 5.02 -12.74 -5.16
N TYR A 70 3.94 -12.04 -4.79
CA TYR A 70 2.97 -12.49 -3.77
C TYR A 70 1.60 -12.89 -4.32
N GLU A 71 1.42 -12.87 -5.64
CA GLU A 71 0.18 -13.34 -6.25
C GLU A 71 0.25 -14.80 -6.69
N GLU A 72 -0.90 -15.38 -7.01
CA GLU A 72 -0.96 -16.71 -7.59
C GLU A 72 -0.48 -16.67 -9.04
N LEU A 73 0.76 -17.13 -9.27
CA LEU A 73 1.34 -17.14 -10.61
C LEU A 73 0.64 -18.16 -11.53
N PRO A 74 0.41 -17.82 -12.81
CA PRO A 74 -0.14 -18.75 -13.79
C PRO A 74 0.68 -20.07 -13.86
N PRO A 75 0.03 -21.25 -13.96
CA PRO A 75 0.72 -22.54 -13.95
C PRO A 75 1.78 -22.70 -15.05
N GLU A 76 1.64 -22.01 -16.19
CA GLU A 76 2.63 -22.01 -17.28
C GLU A 76 3.96 -21.33 -16.91
N LEU A 77 3.99 -20.52 -15.85
CA LEU A 77 5.19 -19.87 -15.33
C LEU A 77 5.91 -20.72 -14.28
N ILE A 78 5.33 -21.86 -13.88
CA ILE A 78 5.85 -22.71 -12.79
C ILE A 78 6.39 -24.03 -13.35
N GLY A 79 7.56 -24.43 -12.88
CA GLY A 79 8.18 -25.72 -13.19
C GLY A 79 9.45 -25.60 -14.03
N PRO A 80 9.96 -26.72 -14.56
CA PRO A 80 11.32 -26.79 -15.08
C PRO A 80 11.62 -25.82 -16.21
N GLY A 81 12.72 -25.08 -16.09
CA GLY A 81 13.10 -24.02 -17.01
C GLY A 81 12.16 -22.81 -16.98
N ASN A 82 11.47 -22.56 -15.86
CA ASN A 82 10.73 -21.34 -15.52
C ASN A 82 11.01 -20.98 -14.03
N ILE A 83 9.99 -20.67 -13.23
CA ILE A 83 10.11 -20.54 -11.77
C ILE A 83 9.91 -21.93 -11.17
N GLU A 84 11.00 -22.58 -10.77
CA GLU A 84 10.93 -23.97 -10.28
C GLU A 84 10.48 -24.07 -8.83
N LYS A 85 10.87 -23.10 -7.99
CA LYS A 85 10.55 -23.04 -6.57
C LYS A 85 9.85 -21.71 -6.24
N PRO A 86 8.62 -21.49 -6.72
CA PRO A 86 7.86 -20.27 -6.43
C PRO A 86 7.64 -20.04 -4.94
N GLU A 87 7.69 -21.09 -4.12
CA GLU A 87 7.61 -20.99 -2.66
C GLU A 87 8.73 -20.16 -2.01
N ASN A 88 9.85 -19.91 -2.72
CA ASN A 88 10.98 -19.14 -2.20
C ASN A 88 10.99 -17.67 -2.67
N LEU A 89 9.91 -17.18 -3.30
CA LEU A 89 9.83 -15.80 -3.80
C LEU A 89 9.85 -14.75 -2.68
N ASP A 90 9.37 -15.09 -1.48
CA ASP A 90 9.52 -14.28 -0.26
C ASP A 90 11.00 -14.13 0.14
N SER A 91 11.77 -15.21 0.03
CA SER A 91 13.20 -15.24 0.28
C SER A 91 13.97 -14.44 -0.77
N VAL A 92 13.47 -14.38 -2.03
CA VAL A 92 14.01 -13.46 -3.03
C VAL A 92 13.72 -12.01 -2.67
N ASN A 93 12.50 -11.69 -2.24
CA ASN A 93 12.17 -10.35 -1.71
C ASN A 93 13.12 -9.97 -0.57
N TRP A 94 13.43 -10.92 0.32
CA TRP A 94 14.40 -10.69 1.40
C TRP A 94 15.78 -10.35 0.85
N ILE A 95 16.31 -11.13 -0.11
CA ILE A 95 17.65 -10.91 -0.71
C ILE A 95 17.77 -9.51 -1.30
N ILE A 96 16.80 -9.07 -2.11
CA ILE A 96 16.88 -7.79 -2.83
C ILE A 96 16.82 -6.56 -1.90
N ASN A 97 16.43 -6.78 -0.64
CA ASN A 97 16.34 -5.76 0.41
C ASN A 97 17.56 -5.72 1.36
N GLN A 98 18.54 -6.62 1.22
CA GLN A 98 19.70 -6.66 2.13
C GLN A 98 20.84 -5.71 1.75
N GLY A 99 20.88 -5.22 0.50
CA GLY A 99 21.97 -4.37 0.03
C GLY A 99 23.35 -5.07 0.07
N PHE A 100 23.40 -6.36 -0.30
CA PHE A 100 24.61 -7.17 -0.12
C PHE A 100 25.83 -6.69 -0.92
N VAL A 101 25.66 -6.10 -2.11
CA VAL A 101 26.81 -5.83 -2.98
C VAL A 101 27.73 -4.77 -2.39
N GLY A 102 29.03 -5.03 -2.42
CA GLY A 102 30.04 -4.19 -1.76
C GLY A 102 30.22 -4.47 -0.27
N THR A 103 29.40 -5.33 0.34
CA THR A 103 29.54 -5.78 1.74
C THR A 103 30.37 -7.06 1.85
N GLU A 104 30.64 -7.52 3.08
CA GLU A 104 31.28 -8.82 3.35
C GLU A 104 30.39 -9.64 4.29
N LEU A 105 30.30 -10.95 4.02
CA LEU A 105 29.67 -11.91 4.92
C LEU A 105 30.72 -12.85 5.51
N PRO A 106 30.58 -13.24 6.79
CA PRO A 106 31.42 -14.27 7.38
C PRO A 106 30.95 -15.67 6.96
N ASP A 107 31.90 -16.60 6.88
CA ASP A 107 31.65 -18.04 6.83
C ASP A 107 31.13 -18.56 8.19
N GLU A 108 30.92 -19.88 8.28
CA GLU A 108 30.47 -20.55 9.52
C GLU A 108 31.47 -20.42 10.69
N ASN A 109 32.74 -20.13 10.41
CA ASN A 109 33.80 -19.97 11.40
C ASN A 109 34.04 -18.49 11.79
N GLY A 110 33.36 -17.55 11.13
CA GLY A 110 33.52 -16.11 11.33
C GLY A 110 34.58 -15.45 10.45
N ASP A 111 35.17 -16.18 9.50
CA ASP A 111 36.17 -15.66 8.57
C ASP A 111 35.49 -14.97 7.39
N SER A 112 36.06 -13.85 6.91
CA SER A 112 35.50 -13.10 5.78
C SER A 112 35.59 -13.90 4.48
N LEU A 113 34.47 -14.00 3.76
CA LEU A 113 34.39 -14.58 2.41
C LEU A 113 34.81 -13.60 1.30
N GLY A 114 35.22 -12.39 1.68
CA GLY A 114 35.53 -11.27 0.80
C GLY A 114 34.29 -10.48 0.35
N THR A 115 34.53 -9.47 -0.48
CA THR A 115 33.50 -8.54 -0.95
C THR A 115 32.49 -9.22 -1.88
N ILE A 116 31.22 -9.07 -1.56
CA ILE A 116 30.09 -9.56 -2.36
C ILE A 116 29.94 -8.74 -3.63
N THR A 117 29.72 -9.42 -4.75
CA THR A 117 29.46 -8.86 -6.07
C THR A 117 28.00 -9.05 -6.47
N PHE A 118 27.55 -8.33 -7.50
CA PHE A 118 26.25 -8.59 -8.12
C PHE A 118 26.11 -10.03 -8.64
N GLY A 119 27.20 -10.64 -9.09
CA GLY A 119 27.23 -12.03 -9.55
C GLY A 119 26.98 -13.03 -8.42
N ASP A 120 27.45 -12.74 -7.21
CA ASP A 120 27.15 -13.56 -6.04
C ASP A 120 25.66 -13.52 -5.68
N VAL A 121 25.05 -12.32 -5.72
CA VAL A 121 23.62 -12.14 -5.45
C VAL A 121 22.77 -12.84 -6.51
N GLN A 122 23.09 -12.67 -7.80
CA GLN A 122 22.39 -13.36 -8.89
C GLN A 122 22.50 -14.88 -8.77
N ARG A 123 23.70 -15.40 -8.44
CA ARG A 123 23.95 -16.82 -8.22
C ARG A 123 23.16 -17.35 -7.02
N ALA A 124 23.01 -16.55 -5.96
CA ALA A 124 22.23 -16.91 -4.78
C ALA A 124 20.73 -17.01 -5.10
N ILE A 125 20.18 -16.02 -5.81
CA ILE A 125 18.78 -16.03 -6.29
C ILE A 125 18.51 -17.32 -7.09
N TRP A 126 19.33 -17.62 -8.11
CA TRP A 126 19.21 -18.86 -8.88
C TRP A 126 19.27 -20.13 -8.02
N SER A 127 20.07 -20.14 -6.94
CA SER A 127 20.17 -21.32 -6.06
C SER A 127 18.86 -21.63 -5.32
N ILE A 128 18.05 -20.60 -5.07
CA ILE A 128 16.83 -20.74 -4.27
C ILE A 128 15.57 -20.83 -5.12
N ILE A 129 15.53 -20.29 -6.34
CA ILE A 129 14.33 -20.35 -7.21
C ILE A 129 14.44 -21.26 -8.43
N ASP A 130 15.64 -21.71 -8.79
CA ASP A 130 15.93 -22.47 -10.02
C ASP A 130 16.69 -23.79 -9.74
N ASP A 131 16.83 -24.66 -10.75
CA ASP A 131 17.77 -25.78 -10.77
C ASP A 131 19.08 -25.40 -11.48
N VAL A 132 20.09 -25.09 -10.68
CA VAL A 132 21.34 -24.55 -11.22
C VAL A 132 22.08 -25.59 -12.08
N ASN A 133 22.03 -25.42 -13.39
CA ASN A 133 22.72 -26.28 -14.35
C ASN A 133 23.93 -25.60 -15.01
N ILE A 134 24.03 -24.26 -15.01
CA ILE A 134 25.14 -23.52 -15.61
C ILE A 134 25.58 -22.26 -14.81
N THR A 135 26.83 -21.84 -14.97
CA THR A 135 27.41 -20.63 -14.34
C THR A 135 27.87 -19.56 -15.35
N LEU A 136 27.42 -19.65 -16.60
CA LEU A 136 27.84 -18.73 -17.67
C LEU A 136 27.14 -17.37 -17.51
N GLY A 137 27.87 -16.26 -17.70
CA GLY A 137 27.29 -14.91 -17.74
C GLY A 137 27.28 -14.12 -16.43
N LEU A 138 27.61 -14.73 -15.29
CA LEU A 138 27.56 -14.10 -13.95
C LEU A 138 28.56 -12.96 -13.68
N GLY A 139 29.56 -12.77 -14.55
CA GLY A 139 30.68 -11.89 -14.25
C GLY A 139 31.55 -12.43 -13.10
N SER A 140 32.03 -11.54 -12.22
CA SER A 140 32.83 -11.95 -11.06
C SER A 140 31.91 -12.48 -9.96
N PHE A 141 32.14 -13.71 -9.49
CA PHE A 141 31.43 -14.30 -8.35
C PHE A 141 32.30 -15.35 -7.63
N SER A 142 31.86 -15.79 -6.45
CA SER A 142 32.38 -16.90 -5.64
C SER A 142 31.22 -17.78 -5.19
N GLU A 143 31.39 -19.09 -5.38
CA GLU A 143 30.37 -20.07 -4.97
C GLU A 143 30.12 -20.02 -3.45
N GLU A 144 31.16 -19.84 -2.63
CA GLU A 144 31.03 -19.75 -1.17
C GLU A 144 30.20 -18.54 -0.74
N ARG A 145 30.37 -17.38 -1.39
CA ARG A 145 29.59 -16.18 -1.08
C ARG A 145 28.14 -16.32 -1.51
N ALA A 146 27.91 -16.83 -2.72
CA ALA A 146 26.56 -17.05 -3.23
C ALA A 146 25.80 -18.09 -2.38
N GLN A 147 26.46 -19.18 -2.00
CA GLN A 147 25.87 -20.19 -1.12
C GLN A 147 25.54 -19.59 0.25
N ARG A 148 26.43 -18.76 0.81
CA ARG A 148 26.16 -18.10 2.09
C ARG A 148 24.93 -17.20 2.04
N ILE A 149 24.74 -16.43 0.97
CA ILE A 149 23.54 -15.60 0.76
C ILE A 149 22.30 -16.49 0.64
N ALA A 150 22.35 -17.57 -0.14
CA ALA A 150 21.22 -18.49 -0.32
C ALA A 150 20.82 -19.18 1.00
N GLU A 151 21.79 -19.59 1.82
CA GLU A 151 21.55 -20.16 3.15
C GLU A 151 20.86 -19.16 4.07
N LEU A 152 21.33 -17.91 4.11
CA LEU A 152 20.69 -16.86 4.89
C LEU A 152 19.26 -16.61 4.42
N ALA A 153 19.06 -16.48 3.10
CA ALA A 153 17.74 -16.24 2.51
C ALA A 153 16.74 -17.33 2.90
N LEU A 154 17.11 -18.62 2.80
CA LEU A 154 16.22 -19.73 3.19
C LEU A 154 15.98 -19.83 4.70
N SER A 155 16.82 -19.20 5.53
CA SER A 155 16.70 -19.26 7.00
C SER A 155 16.06 -18.03 7.62
N GLU A 156 16.19 -16.87 6.98
CA GLU A 156 15.77 -15.56 7.49
C GLU A 156 14.73 -14.88 6.60
N GLY A 157 14.61 -15.30 5.33
CA GLY A 157 13.71 -14.72 4.33
C GLY A 157 12.37 -15.42 4.17
N ASP A 158 12.19 -16.61 4.78
CA ASP A 158 10.92 -17.33 4.80
C ASP A 158 9.84 -16.49 5.51
N GLY A 159 8.74 -16.20 4.81
CA GLY A 159 7.67 -15.32 5.26
C GLY A 159 8.05 -13.83 5.33
N PHE A 160 9.15 -13.40 4.71
CA PHE A 160 9.46 -11.98 4.57
C PHE A 160 8.34 -11.27 3.81
N VAL A 161 8.01 -10.05 4.23
CA VAL A 161 7.03 -9.18 3.58
C VAL A 161 7.65 -7.78 3.51
N PRO A 162 7.88 -7.21 2.31
CA PRO A 162 8.44 -5.87 2.19
C PRO A 162 7.42 -4.83 2.70
N GLY A 163 7.89 -3.91 3.54
CA GLY A 163 7.12 -2.73 3.96
C GLY A 163 7.52 -1.47 3.18
N PHE A 164 7.00 -0.32 3.63
CA PHE A 164 7.37 1.00 3.11
C PHE A 164 8.90 1.20 2.99
N GLY A 165 9.35 1.71 1.84
CA GLY A 165 10.76 1.94 1.51
C GLY A 165 11.56 0.66 1.19
N GLN A 166 10.94 -0.52 1.27
CA GLN A 166 11.53 -1.78 0.83
C GLN A 166 11.07 -2.10 -0.59
N LYS A 167 11.82 -2.96 -1.27
CA LYS A 167 11.56 -3.39 -2.65
C LYS A 167 10.67 -4.63 -2.67
N LEU A 168 9.60 -4.57 -3.45
CA LEU A 168 8.82 -5.71 -3.92
C LEU A 168 9.49 -6.31 -5.16
N ALA A 169 9.64 -7.63 -5.19
CA ALA A 169 10.02 -8.36 -6.39
C ALA A 169 8.82 -8.41 -7.36
N VAL A 170 8.93 -7.67 -8.47
CA VAL A 170 7.98 -7.69 -9.58
C VAL A 170 8.55 -8.55 -10.70
N ILE A 171 7.83 -9.59 -11.09
CA ILE A 171 8.21 -10.56 -12.11
C ILE A 171 7.73 -10.07 -13.46
N ILE A 172 8.64 -9.92 -14.42
CA ILE A 172 8.33 -9.58 -15.80
C ILE A 172 8.63 -10.78 -16.68
N THR A 173 7.58 -11.31 -17.30
CA THR A 173 7.69 -12.41 -18.25
C THR A 173 7.61 -11.86 -19.67
N PRO A 174 8.70 -11.94 -20.47
CA PRO A 174 8.69 -11.43 -21.83
C PRO A 174 7.57 -12.04 -22.67
N ASP A 175 6.78 -11.18 -23.33
CA ASP A 175 5.81 -11.63 -24.32
C ASP A 175 6.53 -12.03 -25.61
N THR A 176 5.99 -13.01 -26.32
CA THR A 176 6.75 -13.83 -27.27
C THR A 176 6.33 -13.63 -28.73
N THR A 177 5.17 -13.04 -28.99
CA THR A 177 4.74 -12.32 -30.20
C THR A 177 3.28 -11.86 -30.00
N ASP A 178 2.75 -10.97 -30.86
CA ASP A 178 1.31 -10.55 -30.94
C ASP A 178 0.28 -11.71 -31.05
N ASP A 179 0.71 -12.98 -30.93
CA ASP A 179 -0.09 -14.21 -31.01
C ASP A 179 -0.15 -15.01 -29.69
N HIS A 180 0.37 -14.48 -28.57
CA HIS A 180 0.35 -15.11 -27.23
C HIS A 180 0.90 -16.55 -27.18
N VAL A 181 1.86 -16.90 -28.04
CA VAL A 181 2.52 -18.23 -27.98
C VAL A 181 3.79 -18.14 -27.15
N PHE A 182 3.73 -18.60 -25.89
CA PHE A 182 4.88 -18.75 -24.98
C PHE A 182 6.13 -19.29 -25.70
N ASN A 183 7.24 -18.54 -25.65
CA ASN A 183 8.54 -18.95 -26.15
C ASN A 183 9.46 -19.25 -24.93
N PRO A 184 9.86 -20.52 -24.75
CA PRO A 184 10.66 -20.96 -23.61
C PRO A 184 12.10 -20.39 -23.58
N ASP A 185 12.55 -19.69 -24.63
CA ASP A 185 13.93 -19.23 -24.73
C ASP A 185 14.19 -17.84 -24.11
N ARG A 186 13.15 -17.16 -23.57
CA ARG A 186 13.26 -15.76 -23.08
C ARG A 186 13.29 -15.65 -21.55
N GLN A 187 14.30 -14.95 -21.07
CA GLN A 187 14.59 -14.73 -19.65
C GLN A 187 13.46 -14.01 -18.90
N PHE A 188 12.93 -14.62 -17.82
CA PHE A 188 12.11 -13.89 -16.87
C PHE A 188 12.98 -13.02 -15.97
N ILE A 189 12.48 -11.83 -15.66
CA ILE A 189 13.20 -10.78 -14.93
C ILE A 189 12.46 -10.51 -13.62
N ILE A 190 13.21 -10.28 -12.55
CA ILE A 190 12.72 -9.69 -11.31
C ILE A 190 13.19 -8.24 -11.27
N ALA A 191 12.26 -7.29 -11.19
CA ALA A 191 12.54 -5.88 -10.91
C ALA A 191 12.26 -5.60 -9.43
N GLY A 192 13.17 -4.90 -8.75
CA GLY A 192 12.95 -4.44 -7.38
C GLY A 192 12.20 -3.10 -7.36
N VAL A 193 10.89 -3.13 -7.13
CA VAL A 193 10.03 -1.94 -7.09
C VAL A 193 9.89 -1.44 -5.67
N GLU A 194 10.36 -0.22 -5.39
CA GLU A 194 10.28 0.38 -4.05
C GLU A 194 8.83 0.71 -3.67
N LEU A 195 8.43 0.33 -2.45
CA LEU A 195 7.08 0.52 -1.94
C LEU A 195 6.91 1.89 -1.28
N SER A 196 5.79 2.52 -1.60
CA SER A 196 5.31 3.80 -1.08
C SER A 196 4.27 3.59 0.04
N LYS A 197 3.91 4.66 0.73
CA LYS A 197 2.94 4.64 1.83
C LYS A 197 1.91 5.77 1.68
N LEU A 198 0.65 5.48 1.98
CA LEU A 198 -0.47 6.43 1.95
C LEU A 198 -1.31 6.37 3.22
N GLY A 199 -1.80 7.52 3.69
CA GLY A 199 -2.79 7.66 4.75
C GLY A 199 -2.21 8.17 6.07
N ASP A 200 -3.11 8.67 6.92
CA ASP A 200 -2.75 9.13 8.26
C ASP A 200 -3.88 8.90 9.27
N PHE A 201 -5.00 9.62 9.19
CA PHE A 201 -5.87 9.77 10.35
C PHE A 201 -7.38 9.90 10.07
N VAL A 202 -8.21 9.36 10.97
CA VAL A 202 -9.66 9.61 11.01
C VAL A 202 -10.02 10.16 12.38
N PHE A 203 -10.72 11.30 12.42
CA PHE A 203 -10.88 12.11 13.64
C PHE A 203 -12.32 12.54 13.95
N GLU A 204 -12.61 12.73 15.24
CA GLU A 204 -13.85 13.32 15.73
C GLU A 204 -13.75 14.85 15.72
N ASP A 205 -14.29 15.46 14.66
CA ASP A 205 -14.38 16.92 14.47
C ASP A 205 -15.50 17.49 15.35
N SER A 206 -15.22 17.58 16.65
CA SER A 206 -16.19 17.97 17.68
C SER A 206 -16.81 19.34 17.43
N ASN A 207 -16.15 20.18 16.62
CA ASN A 207 -16.58 21.55 16.35
C ASN A 207 -17.06 21.78 14.91
N ALA A 208 -17.07 20.73 14.08
CA ALA A 208 -17.56 20.68 12.71
C ALA A 208 -16.89 21.70 11.77
N ASN A 209 -15.59 21.98 11.97
CA ASN A 209 -14.86 22.96 11.17
C ASN A 209 -14.05 22.35 10.01
N GLY A 210 -13.94 21.02 9.95
CA GLY A 210 -13.16 20.30 8.94
C GLY A 210 -11.64 20.37 9.13
N ILE A 211 -11.17 20.67 10.33
CA ILE A 211 -9.75 20.80 10.69
C ILE A 211 -9.50 19.95 11.92
N GLN A 212 -8.39 19.20 11.93
CA GLN A 212 -7.90 18.46 13.08
C GLN A 212 -7.40 19.44 14.16
N ASP A 213 -8.20 19.64 15.21
CA ASP A 213 -7.87 20.54 16.30
C ASP A 213 -7.22 19.81 17.50
N ASP A 214 -6.38 20.55 18.24
CA ASP A 214 -5.78 20.07 19.48
C ASP A 214 -6.86 19.56 20.47
N GLY A 215 -6.84 18.26 20.76
CA GLY A 215 -7.73 17.62 21.72
C GLY A 215 -8.95 16.93 21.11
N GLU A 216 -9.05 16.89 19.78
CA GLU A 216 -9.95 15.98 19.07
C GLU A 216 -9.37 14.56 19.06
N ASP A 217 -10.23 13.58 19.34
CA ASP A 217 -9.84 12.17 19.44
C ASP A 217 -9.92 11.52 18.04
N GLY A 218 -9.09 10.51 17.79
CA GLY A 218 -9.22 9.70 16.60
C GLY A 218 -10.30 8.62 16.71
N ILE A 219 -10.88 8.23 15.58
CA ILE A 219 -12.01 7.30 15.51
C ILE A 219 -11.50 5.92 15.14
N ALA A 220 -11.63 4.97 16.05
CA ALA A 220 -11.18 3.60 15.86
C ALA A 220 -12.17 2.74 15.06
N GLY A 221 -11.63 1.81 14.25
CA GLY A 221 -12.42 0.79 13.56
C GLY A 221 -13.21 1.30 12.34
N VAL A 222 -12.87 2.47 11.79
CA VAL A 222 -13.44 2.98 10.53
C VAL A 222 -12.91 2.13 9.38
N THR A 223 -13.78 1.58 8.53
CA THR A 223 -13.35 0.90 7.31
C THR A 223 -12.78 1.92 6.33
N VAL A 224 -11.59 1.63 5.81
CA VAL A 224 -10.91 2.47 4.81
C VAL A 224 -10.56 1.61 3.60
N ASN A 225 -11.00 2.01 2.43
CA ASN A 225 -10.75 1.34 1.15
C ASN A 225 -9.74 2.14 0.33
N LEU A 226 -8.81 1.43 -0.31
CA LEU A 226 -7.90 1.95 -1.32
C LEU A 226 -8.43 1.57 -2.70
N LEU A 227 -8.46 2.53 -3.60
CA LEU A 227 -8.96 2.37 -4.96
C LEU A 227 -7.87 2.76 -5.96
N SER A 228 -7.86 2.06 -7.10
CA SER A 228 -6.98 2.28 -8.24
C SER A 228 -7.75 1.95 -9.51
N ASP A 229 -7.36 2.54 -10.63
CA ASP A 229 -7.93 2.21 -11.95
C ASP A 229 -7.50 0.79 -12.33
N VAL A 230 -8.44 -0.17 -12.23
CA VAL A 230 -8.17 -1.59 -12.48
C VAL A 230 -8.61 -2.03 -13.87
N ASP A 231 -9.38 -1.20 -14.59
CA ASP A 231 -9.85 -1.50 -15.94
C ASP A 231 -9.09 -0.75 -17.05
N GLY A 232 -8.24 0.20 -16.66
CA GLY A 232 -7.33 0.95 -17.51
C GLY A 232 -8.02 2.02 -18.35
N ASP A 233 -9.20 2.50 -17.94
CA ASP A 233 -9.95 3.53 -18.66
C ASP A 233 -9.49 4.97 -18.36
N GLY A 234 -8.63 5.13 -17.35
CA GLY A 234 -8.04 6.39 -16.91
C GLY A 234 -8.80 7.11 -15.80
N GLU A 235 -9.85 6.51 -15.24
CA GLU A 235 -10.63 7.05 -14.12
C GLU A 235 -10.64 6.06 -12.94
N ILE A 236 -10.56 6.59 -11.71
CA ILE A 236 -10.67 5.76 -10.49
C ILE A 236 -12.10 5.89 -9.94
N GLU A 237 -12.86 4.80 -9.98
CA GLU A 237 -14.26 4.71 -9.57
C GLU A 237 -14.44 4.02 -8.20
N GLU A 238 -15.53 4.33 -7.48
CA GLU A 238 -15.84 3.80 -6.14
C GLU A 238 -15.90 2.26 -6.07
N GLY A 239 -16.13 1.59 -7.20
CA GLY A 239 -16.20 0.13 -7.28
C GLY A 239 -14.85 -0.57 -7.39
N GLU A 240 -13.77 0.18 -7.61
CA GLU A 240 -12.44 -0.36 -7.93
C GLU A 240 -11.56 -0.51 -6.69
N ILE A 241 -12.11 -1.15 -5.66
CA ILE A 241 -11.42 -1.38 -4.39
C ILE A 241 -10.34 -2.43 -4.58
N ILE A 242 -9.08 -2.03 -4.41
CA ILE A 242 -7.91 -2.91 -4.47
C ILE A 242 -7.43 -3.34 -3.08
N HIS A 243 -7.80 -2.61 -2.03
CA HIS A 243 -7.52 -3.01 -0.65
C HIS A 243 -8.50 -2.38 0.35
N THR A 244 -8.67 -3.03 1.51
CA THR A 244 -9.43 -2.52 2.64
C THR A 244 -8.63 -2.72 3.92
N THR A 245 -8.57 -1.68 4.74
CA THR A 245 -8.08 -1.71 6.13
C THR A 245 -9.13 -1.12 7.07
N THR A 246 -8.79 -1.02 8.35
CA THR A 246 -9.58 -0.29 9.34
C THR A 246 -8.68 0.69 10.06
N THR A 247 -9.19 1.76 10.68
CA THR A 247 -8.39 2.59 11.58
C THR A 247 -8.10 1.87 12.90
N ASP A 248 -6.96 2.16 13.50
CA ASP A 248 -6.56 1.56 14.77
C ASP A 248 -7.17 2.27 15.99
N ALA A 249 -6.73 1.92 17.20
CA ALA A 249 -7.29 2.48 18.43
C ALA A 249 -7.08 4.00 18.59
N ASN A 250 -6.12 4.57 17.87
CA ASN A 250 -5.85 6.00 17.85
C ASN A 250 -6.56 6.70 16.69
N GLY A 251 -7.20 5.98 15.75
CA GLY A 251 -7.73 6.56 14.51
C GLY A 251 -6.75 6.52 13.35
N GLU A 252 -5.57 5.93 13.52
CA GLU A 252 -4.52 5.90 12.50
C GLU A 252 -4.76 4.76 11.50
N TYR A 253 -4.47 4.99 10.22
CA TYR A 253 -4.46 3.95 9.19
C TYR A 253 -3.32 4.18 8.19
N HIS A 254 -2.99 3.17 7.39
CA HIS A 254 -2.13 3.35 6.23
C HIS A 254 -2.28 2.21 5.23
N PHE A 255 -1.78 2.45 4.03
CA PHE A 255 -1.55 1.47 3.00
C PHE A 255 -0.09 1.47 2.57
N THR A 256 0.49 0.28 2.42
CA THR A 256 1.78 0.09 1.73
C THR A 256 1.48 -0.35 0.29
N VAL A 257 1.97 0.40 -0.70
CA VAL A 257 1.59 0.25 -2.11
C VAL A 257 2.77 0.43 -3.06
N VAL A 258 2.61 0.07 -4.32
CA VAL A 258 3.57 0.46 -5.38
C VAL A 258 3.32 1.91 -5.79
N THR A 259 4.24 2.52 -6.54
CA THR A 259 4.01 3.83 -7.17
C THR A 259 2.77 3.79 -8.09
N GLY A 260 2.00 4.87 -8.13
CA GLY A 260 0.76 4.93 -8.89
C GLY A 260 -0.21 6.01 -8.42
N ASP A 261 -1.37 6.05 -9.07
CA ASP A 261 -2.49 6.94 -8.76
C ASP A 261 -3.53 6.20 -7.92
N TYR A 262 -3.98 6.81 -6.83
CA TYR A 262 -4.90 6.19 -5.88
C TYR A 262 -5.99 7.16 -5.42
N LYS A 263 -7.11 6.59 -4.96
CA LYS A 263 -8.07 7.27 -4.07
C LYS A 263 -8.24 6.49 -2.78
N VAL A 264 -8.57 7.20 -1.71
CA VAL A 264 -8.98 6.60 -0.45
C VAL A 264 -10.46 6.87 -0.23
N GLN A 265 -11.20 5.83 0.12
CA GLN A 265 -12.59 5.93 0.52
C GLN A 265 -12.75 5.52 1.99
N PHE A 266 -13.47 6.33 2.75
CA PHE A 266 -13.85 6.06 4.12
C PHE A 266 -15.31 5.64 4.20
N GLU A 267 -15.62 4.57 4.93
CA GLU A 267 -17.00 4.27 5.29
C GLU A 267 -17.41 5.12 6.50
N GLN A 268 -18.65 5.61 6.51
CA GLN A 268 -19.17 6.36 7.64
C GLN A 268 -19.20 5.49 8.92
N PRO A 269 -18.49 5.88 9.99
CA PRO A 269 -18.39 5.08 11.20
C PRO A 269 -19.70 5.06 11.99
N GLU A 270 -19.95 3.96 12.70
CA GLU A 270 -21.10 3.88 13.61
C GLU A 270 -20.99 4.94 14.72
N GLY A 271 -22.12 5.57 15.04
CA GLY A 271 -22.17 6.58 16.09
C GLY A 271 -21.84 8.00 15.63
N PHE A 272 -21.59 8.24 14.34
CA PHE A 272 -21.45 9.56 13.73
C PHE A 272 -22.54 9.78 12.68
N SER A 273 -23.16 10.96 12.66
CA SER A 273 -24.25 11.28 11.73
C SER A 273 -23.79 12.07 10.51
N GLU A 274 -22.71 12.82 10.62
CA GLU A 274 -22.24 13.74 9.58
C GLU A 274 -20.75 13.54 9.26
N VAL A 275 -20.38 13.95 8.05
CA VAL A 275 -19.00 14.02 7.56
C VAL A 275 -18.57 15.48 7.64
N SER A 276 -17.34 15.72 8.11
CA SER A 276 -16.79 17.06 8.23
C SER A 276 -16.70 17.77 6.87
N PRO A 277 -16.80 19.12 6.84
CA PRO A 277 -16.50 19.88 5.63
C PRO A 277 -15.10 19.53 5.10
N SER A 278 -14.98 19.24 3.81
CA SER A 278 -13.70 18.84 3.22
C SER A 278 -12.82 20.03 2.85
N GLN A 279 -11.50 19.83 2.84
CA GLN A 279 -10.47 20.74 2.34
C GLN A 279 -10.51 22.16 2.97
N GLN A 280 -10.66 22.21 4.31
CA GLN A 280 -10.75 23.46 5.06
C GLN A 280 -9.37 23.93 5.56
N GLY A 281 -9.27 25.21 5.94
CA GLY A 281 -8.02 25.75 6.52
C GLY A 281 -6.85 25.96 5.54
N GLY A 282 -6.80 25.23 4.44
CA GLY A 282 -5.77 25.33 3.39
C GLY A 282 -4.45 24.64 3.75
N ASP A 283 -4.46 23.76 4.75
CA ASP A 283 -3.35 22.89 5.13
C ASP A 283 -3.81 21.43 5.03
N PRO A 284 -3.38 20.69 3.99
CA PRO A 284 -3.85 19.33 3.75
C PRO A 284 -3.35 18.34 4.81
N THR A 285 -2.38 18.72 5.65
CA THR A 285 -1.88 17.82 6.71
C THR A 285 -2.78 17.72 7.93
N VAL A 286 -3.85 18.52 7.97
CA VAL A 286 -4.74 18.65 9.12
C VAL A 286 -6.19 18.93 8.71
N ASP A 287 -6.55 18.84 7.43
CA ASP A 287 -7.94 18.99 7.01
C ASP A 287 -8.62 17.62 6.86
N SER A 288 -9.83 17.61 6.33
CA SER A 288 -10.57 16.40 6.01
C SER A 288 -10.72 16.30 4.49
N ASP A 289 -10.49 15.14 3.91
CA ASP A 289 -10.74 14.86 2.49
C ASP A 289 -12.19 14.42 2.22
N GLY A 290 -12.97 14.22 3.27
CA GLY A 290 -14.34 13.71 3.19
C GLY A 290 -14.39 12.19 3.01
N LEU A 291 -15.46 11.67 2.41
CA LEU A 291 -15.65 10.21 2.27
C LEU A 291 -14.81 9.59 1.15
N ILE A 292 -14.42 10.38 0.15
CA ILE A 292 -13.61 9.93 -0.98
C ILE A 292 -12.65 11.05 -1.31
N SER A 293 -11.34 10.77 -1.28
CA SER A 293 -10.29 11.73 -1.60
C SER A 293 -10.28 12.11 -3.09
N ASP A 294 -9.59 13.21 -3.39
CA ASP A 294 -9.09 13.43 -4.75
C ASP A 294 -8.03 12.37 -5.10
N VAL A 295 -7.64 12.30 -6.39
CA VAL A 295 -6.57 11.39 -6.84
C VAL A 295 -5.23 11.83 -6.26
N VAL A 296 -4.52 10.89 -5.65
CA VAL A 296 -3.17 11.07 -5.12
C VAL A 296 -2.20 10.26 -5.96
N HIS A 297 -1.16 10.92 -6.46
CA HIS A 297 -0.03 10.25 -7.11
C HIS A 297 1.07 9.98 -6.09
N LEU A 298 1.60 8.76 -6.05
CA LEU A 298 2.75 8.40 -5.22
C LEU A 298 3.95 8.07 -6.10
N ASP A 299 5.03 8.82 -5.94
CA ASP A 299 6.35 8.47 -6.46
C ASP A 299 6.91 7.23 -5.71
N PRO A 300 7.88 6.49 -6.29
CA PRO A 300 8.51 5.36 -5.62
C PRO A 300 9.14 5.74 -4.27
N GLY A 301 8.76 5.03 -3.21
CA GLY A 301 9.27 5.28 -1.85
C GLY A 301 8.70 6.54 -1.17
N GLU A 302 7.69 7.18 -1.76
CA GLU A 302 7.01 8.33 -1.17
C GLU A 302 6.12 7.92 0.01
N TYR A 303 6.03 8.79 1.02
CA TYR A 303 5.01 8.71 2.05
C TYR A 303 4.13 9.96 1.98
N ASP A 304 2.85 9.76 1.70
CA ASP A 304 1.82 10.79 1.77
C ASP A 304 0.92 10.59 3.01
N PRO A 305 1.06 11.44 4.05
CA PRO A 305 0.21 11.44 5.24
C PRO A 305 -0.98 12.41 5.16
N THR A 306 -1.35 12.95 4.00
CA THR A 306 -2.33 14.05 3.95
C THR A 306 -3.74 13.60 3.57
N ILE A 307 -4.06 12.32 3.78
CA ILE A 307 -5.38 11.78 3.45
C ILE A 307 -6.09 11.38 4.73
N ASP A 308 -7.09 12.17 5.08
CA ASP A 308 -7.74 12.17 6.38
C ASP A 308 -9.27 12.28 6.26
N ALA A 309 -10.00 11.84 7.29
CA ALA A 309 -11.45 12.03 7.34
C ALA A 309 -11.93 12.46 8.72
N GLY A 310 -12.61 13.60 8.75
CA GLY A 310 -13.33 14.11 9.91
C GLY A 310 -14.78 13.64 9.94
N PHE A 311 -15.26 13.23 11.10
CA PHE A 311 -16.67 12.93 11.35
C PHE A 311 -17.17 13.62 12.60
N TYR A 312 -18.44 13.99 12.60
CA TYR A 312 -19.06 14.61 13.77
C TYR A 312 -20.51 14.19 13.95
N ASN A 313 -21.03 14.50 15.13
CA ASN A 313 -22.41 14.27 15.47
C ASN A 313 -23.16 15.60 15.48
N ASP A 314 -24.09 15.78 14.55
CA ASP A 314 -25.05 16.90 14.60
C ASP A 314 -26.17 16.57 15.60
N ILE A 315 -25.80 16.32 16.86
CA ILE A 315 -26.76 16.25 17.95
C ILE A 315 -27.10 17.70 18.30
N GLN A 316 -28.02 18.30 17.55
CA GLN A 316 -28.69 19.51 18.00
C GLN A 316 -29.57 19.15 19.20
N PRO A 317 -29.23 19.56 20.45
CA PRO A 317 -30.08 19.26 21.59
C PRO A 317 -31.45 19.91 21.37
N ALA A 318 -32.50 19.11 21.41
CA ALA A 318 -33.86 19.63 21.34
C ALA A 318 -34.15 20.51 22.56
N GLY A 319 -34.60 21.75 22.33
CA GLY A 319 -35.09 22.63 23.38
C GLY A 319 -36.56 22.33 23.70
N LEU A 320 -36.86 22.02 24.96
CA LEU A 320 -38.23 21.89 25.47
C LEU A 320 -38.43 22.80 26.68
N GLY A 321 -39.30 23.79 26.53
CA GLY A 321 -39.64 24.76 27.56
C GLY A 321 -40.37 25.96 26.96
N ASP A 322 -40.92 26.81 27.82
CA ASP A 322 -41.50 28.11 27.45
C ASP A 322 -41.74 28.95 28.73
N PHE A 323 -42.96 29.43 28.95
CA PHE A 323 -43.32 30.41 29.98
C PHE A 323 -44.39 29.85 30.93
N VAL A 324 -44.12 29.90 32.23
CA VAL A 324 -45.15 29.64 33.25
C VAL A 324 -45.83 30.96 33.58
N PHE A 325 -47.08 31.12 33.17
CA PHE A 325 -47.86 32.35 33.36
C PHE A 325 -48.86 32.26 34.51
N GLU A 326 -49.10 33.41 35.14
CA GLU A 326 -50.22 33.60 36.06
C GLU A 326 -51.49 33.89 35.24
N ASP A 327 -52.37 32.89 35.10
CA ASP A 327 -53.66 33.02 34.42
C ASP A 327 -54.65 33.85 35.26
N THR A 328 -54.60 35.18 35.09
CA THR A 328 -55.39 36.10 35.92
C THR A 328 -56.85 36.18 35.50
N ASN A 329 -57.17 35.76 34.27
CA ASN A 329 -58.52 35.84 33.71
C ASN A 329 -59.25 34.48 33.64
N ASN A 330 -58.55 33.39 33.97
CA ASN A 330 -59.01 32.00 34.04
C ASN A 330 -59.42 31.40 32.68
N ASN A 331 -58.74 31.76 31.59
CA ASN A 331 -59.05 31.23 30.26
C ASN A 331 -58.13 30.08 29.80
N GLY A 332 -57.05 29.79 30.54
CA GLY A 332 -56.06 28.78 30.20
C GLY A 332 -55.20 29.09 28.96
N ILE A 333 -55.18 30.35 28.51
CA ILE A 333 -54.38 30.85 27.39
C ILE A 333 -53.34 31.80 27.95
N GLN A 334 -52.08 31.67 27.52
CA GLN A 334 -51.06 32.66 27.83
C GLN A 334 -51.38 33.97 27.09
N ASP A 335 -51.96 34.93 27.80
CA ASP A 335 -52.37 36.20 27.22
C ASP A 335 -51.26 37.26 27.29
N ALA A 336 -51.32 38.23 26.38
CA ALA A 336 -50.40 39.36 26.38
C ALA A 336 -50.56 40.20 27.66
N GLY A 337 -49.48 40.31 28.42
CA GLY A 337 -49.42 41.07 29.67
C GLY A 337 -49.58 40.24 30.94
N GLU A 338 -49.73 38.91 30.83
CA GLU A 338 -49.68 38.03 31.99
C GLU A 338 -48.25 37.87 32.51
N ASN A 339 -48.12 37.89 33.84
CA ASN A 339 -46.82 37.83 34.50
C ASN A 339 -46.31 36.40 34.57
N GLY A 340 -44.98 36.26 34.56
CA GLY A 340 -44.33 34.98 34.80
C GLY A 340 -44.37 34.60 36.28
N VAL A 341 -44.53 33.32 36.56
CA VAL A 341 -44.47 32.79 37.93
C VAL A 341 -43.04 32.32 38.24
N ALA A 342 -42.35 33.07 39.09
CA ALA A 342 -40.99 32.73 39.50
C ALA A 342 -40.95 31.57 40.52
N GLY A 343 -39.90 30.75 40.45
CA GLY A 343 -39.63 29.69 41.44
C GLY A 343 -40.46 28.42 41.29
N VAL A 344 -41.17 28.25 40.17
CA VAL A 344 -41.90 27.00 39.87
C VAL A 344 -40.91 25.89 39.56
N LEU A 345 -41.01 24.78 40.29
CA LEU A 345 -40.24 23.56 40.00
C LEU A 345 -40.84 22.88 38.77
N VAL A 346 -40.13 22.95 37.64
CA VAL A 346 -40.45 22.20 36.42
C VAL A 346 -39.60 20.93 36.40
N LYS A 347 -40.23 19.78 36.16
CA LYS A 347 -39.54 18.49 36.03
C LYS A 347 -39.75 17.96 34.62
N LEU A 348 -38.65 17.69 33.92
CA LEU A 348 -38.68 16.92 32.70
C LEU A 348 -38.84 15.44 33.06
N GLN A 349 -39.77 14.74 32.39
CA GLN A 349 -40.07 13.35 32.67
C GLN A 349 -40.05 12.51 31.39
N ASN A 350 -39.59 11.28 31.53
CA ASN A 350 -39.73 10.24 30.51
C ASN A 350 -41.21 9.83 30.36
N PRO A 351 -41.59 9.12 29.26
CA PRO A 351 -42.95 8.65 29.05
C PRO A 351 -43.50 7.75 30.18
N ASP A 352 -42.61 7.09 30.93
CA ASP A 352 -42.96 6.26 32.09
C ASP A 352 -43.13 7.05 33.40
N GLY A 353 -42.93 8.37 33.35
CA GLY A 353 -43.05 9.29 34.49
C GLY A 353 -41.81 9.40 35.37
N SER A 354 -40.72 8.67 35.07
CA SER A 354 -39.43 8.89 35.72
C SER A 354 -38.87 10.26 35.35
N ALA A 355 -38.05 10.86 36.22
CA ALA A 355 -37.32 12.07 35.86
C ALA A 355 -36.23 11.74 34.83
N VAL A 356 -36.00 12.64 33.87
CA VAL A 356 -34.81 12.60 33.01
C VAL A 356 -33.55 12.81 33.84
#